data_AF-A0A6I3MCS5-F1
#
_entry.id   AF-A0A6I3MCS5-F1
#
_cell.length_a   1.000
_cell.length_b   1.000
_cell.length_c   1.000
_cell.angle_alpha   90.00
_cell.angle_beta   90.00
_cell.angle_gamma   90.00
#
_symmetry.space_group_name_H-M   'P 1'
#
loop_
_entity.id
_entity.type
_entity.pdbx_description
1 polymer ?
#
loop_
_entity_poly.entity_id
_entity_poly.type
_entity_poly.pdbx_seq_one_letter_code
_entity_poly.pdbx_strand_id
1 'polypeptide(L)'
;MDATFPRARRNQLGYKTAEVEDFLQRARRAYDGRPDPEDQGLDAERIRLTAFSMQKGGYSTSHVDAAMERLEDAFAFRERQIASRLHGDEAWLAEARTTAQVVANRLARPEGARFERVSWLALGYDVHEVDAFADRLTRYFRDGWPVAIDDVRGVVFSPQRGGYREAQVDLVLDAVVDVMLAVR
;
A
#
# COMPACT_ATOMS: atom_id res chain seq x y z
N MET A 1 -37.38 -23.96 -2.71
CA MET A 1 -35.96 -23.67 -2.48
C MET A 1 -35.43 -23.13 -3.78
N ASP A 2 -35.10 -21.85 -3.84
CA ASP A 2 -34.51 -21.27 -5.05
C ASP A 2 -33.11 -21.84 -5.24
N ALA A 3 -32.79 -22.26 -6.46
CA ALA A 3 -31.48 -22.78 -6.79
C ALA A 3 -30.45 -21.63 -6.77
N THR A 4 -29.27 -21.88 -6.18
CA THR A 4 -28.16 -20.91 -6.07
C THR A 4 -27.78 -20.30 -7.42
N PHE A 5 -27.87 -21.11 -8.48
CA PHE A 5 -27.68 -20.67 -9.86
C PHE A 5 -28.77 -21.22 -10.79
N PRO A 6 -29.06 -20.51 -11.89
CA PRO A 6 -29.89 -21.06 -12.95
C PRO A 6 -29.23 -22.29 -13.60
N ARG A 7 -30.05 -23.25 -14.01
CA ARG A 7 -29.62 -24.48 -14.68
C ARG A 7 -29.20 -24.20 -16.12
N ALA A 8 -28.28 -25.01 -16.63
CA ALA A 8 -27.92 -25.01 -18.04
C ALA A 8 -29.15 -25.35 -18.91
N ARG A 9 -29.13 -24.91 -20.17
CA ARG A 9 -30.22 -25.17 -21.12
C ARG A 9 -30.44 -26.68 -21.27
N ARG A 10 -31.69 -27.10 -21.53
CA ARG A 10 -32.10 -28.53 -21.59
C ARG A 10 -31.21 -29.44 -22.47
N ASN A 11 -30.58 -28.89 -23.50
CA ASN A 11 -29.73 -29.63 -24.45
C ASN A 11 -28.22 -29.38 -24.25
N GLN A 12 -27.80 -28.79 -23.13
CA GLN A 12 -26.40 -28.51 -22.81
C GLN A 12 -26.02 -29.13 -21.48
N LEU A 13 -24.77 -29.54 -21.36
CA LEU A 13 -24.18 -29.89 -20.07
C LEU A 13 -23.90 -28.60 -19.30
N GLY A 14 -24.02 -28.68 -17.98
CA GLY A 14 -23.63 -27.61 -17.06
C GLY A 14 -22.73 -28.16 -15.98
N TYR A 15 -22.15 -27.30 -15.16
CA TYR A 15 -21.30 -27.78 -14.06
C TYR A 15 -22.10 -28.61 -13.06
N LYS A 16 -21.44 -29.62 -12.52
CA LYS A 16 -22.02 -30.54 -11.55
C LYS A 16 -22.39 -29.79 -10.28
N THR A 17 -23.67 -29.77 -9.97
CA THR A 17 -24.22 -28.90 -8.93
C THR A 17 -23.68 -29.25 -7.55
N ALA A 18 -23.49 -30.53 -7.26
CA ALA A 18 -22.91 -30.95 -5.99
C ALA A 18 -21.48 -30.41 -5.79
N GLU A 19 -20.66 -30.38 -6.84
CA GLU A 19 -19.28 -29.88 -6.75
C GLU A 19 -19.24 -28.35 -6.58
N VAL A 20 -20.11 -27.63 -7.28
CA VAL A 20 -20.24 -26.17 -7.15
C VAL A 20 -20.72 -25.78 -5.75
N GLU A 21 -21.76 -26.43 -5.23
CA GLU A 21 -22.32 -26.12 -3.90
C GLU A 21 -21.31 -26.43 -2.78
N ASP A 22 -20.64 -27.58 -2.85
CA ASP A 22 -19.60 -27.95 -1.89
C ASP A 22 -18.44 -26.96 -1.88
N PHE A 23 -17.97 -26.55 -3.07
CA PHE A 23 -16.93 -25.55 -3.18
C PHE A 23 -17.35 -24.19 -2.60
N LEU A 24 -18.58 -23.72 -2.89
CA LEU A 24 -19.08 -22.46 -2.34
C LEU A 24 -19.22 -22.49 -0.81
N GLN A 25 -19.62 -23.61 -0.24
CA GLN A 25 -19.67 -23.77 1.21
C GLN A 25 -18.26 -23.70 1.83
N ARG A 26 -17.29 -24.39 1.23
CA ARG A 26 -15.87 -24.30 1.64
C ARG A 26 -15.33 -22.88 1.53
N ALA A 27 -15.57 -22.21 0.41
CA ALA A 27 -15.17 -20.83 0.21
C ALA A 27 -15.80 -19.88 1.24
N ARG A 28 -17.08 -20.09 1.58
CA ARG A 28 -17.75 -19.29 2.61
C ARG A 28 -17.11 -19.49 3.99
N ARG A 29 -16.82 -20.72 4.39
CA ARG A 29 -16.13 -21.02 5.66
C ARG A 29 -14.73 -20.41 5.72
N ALA A 30 -13.96 -20.54 4.64
CA ALA A 30 -12.65 -19.92 4.50
C ALA A 30 -12.74 -18.38 4.59
N TYR A 31 -13.73 -17.79 3.92
CA TYR A 31 -13.98 -16.35 3.96
C TYR A 31 -14.36 -15.86 5.36
N ASP A 32 -15.25 -16.57 6.06
CA ASP A 32 -15.67 -16.24 7.42
C ASP A 32 -14.59 -16.51 8.49
N GLY A 33 -13.42 -17.05 8.10
CA GLY A 33 -12.31 -17.35 9.02
C GLY A 33 -12.57 -18.55 9.92
N ARG A 34 -13.46 -19.47 9.50
CA ARG A 34 -13.80 -20.70 10.22
C ARG A 34 -13.66 -21.92 9.29
N PRO A 35 -12.46 -22.20 8.73
CA PRO A 35 -12.25 -23.38 7.90
C PRO A 35 -12.38 -24.65 8.75
N ASP A 36 -12.91 -25.73 8.16
CA ASP A 36 -12.84 -27.03 8.80
C ASP A 36 -11.39 -27.56 8.77
N PRO A 37 -10.96 -28.39 9.74
CA PRO A 37 -9.60 -28.93 9.77
C PRO A 37 -9.23 -29.75 8.52
N GLU A 38 -10.22 -30.31 7.83
CA GLU A 38 -10.05 -31.09 6.60
C GLU A 38 -10.06 -30.20 5.33
N ASP A 39 -10.49 -28.94 5.44
CA ASP A 39 -10.51 -28.01 4.32
C ASP A 39 -9.08 -27.54 4.01
N GLN A 40 -8.64 -27.77 2.77
CA GLN A 40 -7.41 -27.15 2.28
C GLN A 40 -7.61 -25.63 2.18
N GLY A 41 -6.59 -24.86 2.56
CA GLY A 41 -6.62 -23.40 2.47
C GLY A 41 -7.04 -22.94 1.08
N LEU A 42 -7.94 -21.95 1.03
CA LEU A 42 -8.44 -21.36 -0.21
C LEU A 42 -7.81 -19.98 -0.38
N ASP A 43 -7.16 -19.77 -1.53
CA ASP A 43 -6.63 -18.50 -1.99
C ASP A 43 -7.12 -18.18 -3.41
N ALA A 44 -6.86 -16.96 -3.88
CA ALA A 44 -7.30 -16.46 -5.18
C ALA A 44 -6.77 -17.32 -6.34
N GLU A 45 -5.51 -17.77 -6.24
CA GLU A 45 -4.91 -18.65 -7.24
C GLU A 45 -5.62 -20.00 -7.32
N ARG A 46 -5.93 -20.61 -6.18
CA ARG A 46 -6.63 -21.89 -6.10
C ARG A 46 -8.08 -21.80 -6.56
N ILE A 47 -8.76 -20.67 -6.30
CA ILE A 47 -10.09 -20.40 -6.86
C ILE A 47 -10.01 -20.35 -8.40
N ARG A 48 -9.05 -19.62 -8.96
CA ARG A 48 -8.84 -19.51 -10.42
C ARG A 48 -8.57 -20.86 -11.10
N LEU A 49 -7.85 -21.74 -10.42
CA LEU A 49 -7.50 -23.07 -10.93
C LEU A 49 -8.59 -24.13 -10.69
N THR A 50 -9.68 -23.77 -10.01
CA THR A 50 -10.78 -24.71 -9.73
C THR A 50 -11.55 -25.02 -11.01
N ALA A 51 -11.72 -26.31 -11.29
CA ALA A 51 -12.51 -26.80 -12.41
C ALA A 51 -13.60 -27.74 -11.91
N PHE A 52 -14.82 -27.58 -12.43
CA PHE A 52 -15.96 -28.43 -12.11
C PHE A 52 -16.22 -29.43 -13.24
N SER A 53 -16.60 -30.65 -12.88
CA SER A 53 -17.03 -31.63 -13.88
C SER A 53 -18.39 -31.25 -14.47
N MET A 54 -18.69 -31.76 -15.67
CA MET A 54 -19.93 -31.48 -16.39
C MET A 54 -20.98 -32.56 -16.14
N GLN A 55 -22.24 -32.16 -15.97
CA GLN A 55 -23.38 -33.08 -15.88
C GLN A 55 -24.60 -32.57 -16.66
N LYS A 56 -25.49 -33.49 -17.03
CA LYS A 56 -26.79 -33.14 -17.62
C LYS A 56 -27.67 -32.48 -16.55
N GLY A 57 -28.25 -31.33 -16.88
CA GLY A 57 -29.01 -30.54 -15.90
C GLY A 57 -28.13 -29.89 -14.83
N GLY A 58 -26.85 -29.67 -15.10
CA GLY A 58 -25.95 -28.90 -14.24
C GLY A 58 -26.28 -27.41 -14.16
N TYR A 59 -25.49 -26.66 -13.41
CA TYR A 59 -25.58 -25.20 -13.38
C TYR A 59 -25.04 -24.57 -14.66
N SER A 60 -25.59 -23.41 -15.01
CA SER A 60 -25.12 -22.62 -16.14
C SER A 60 -23.66 -22.24 -15.93
N THR A 61 -22.77 -22.68 -16.82
CA THR A 61 -21.33 -22.39 -16.73
C THR A 61 -21.08 -20.89 -16.62
N SER A 62 -21.69 -20.09 -17.50
CA SER A 62 -21.57 -18.63 -17.47
C SER A 62 -21.95 -17.96 -16.14
N HIS A 63 -22.94 -18.48 -15.42
CA HIS A 63 -23.35 -17.89 -14.14
C HIS A 63 -22.43 -18.31 -13.00
N VAL A 64 -21.94 -19.55 -13.05
CA VAL A 64 -20.96 -20.06 -12.08
C VAL A 64 -19.61 -19.39 -12.29
N ASP A 65 -19.13 -19.30 -13.53
CA ASP A 65 -17.84 -18.65 -13.86
C ASP A 65 -17.84 -17.18 -13.42
N ALA A 66 -18.93 -16.43 -13.70
CA ALA A 66 -19.06 -15.04 -13.23
C ALA A 66 -19.14 -14.91 -11.70
N ALA A 67 -19.62 -15.94 -10.99
CA ALA A 67 -19.62 -15.95 -9.54
C ALA A 67 -18.24 -16.33 -8.98
N MET A 68 -17.53 -17.25 -9.64
CA MET A 68 -16.16 -17.64 -9.33
C MET A 68 -15.21 -16.46 -9.51
N GLU A 69 -15.37 -15.66 -10.57
CA GLU A 69 -14.61 -14.42 -10.79
C GLU A 69 -14.80 -13.44 -9.63
N ARG A 70 -16.05 -13.17 -9.22
CA ARG A 70 -16.33 -12.31 -8.06
C ARG A 70 -15.75 -12.86 -6.75
N LEU A 71 -15.71 -14.18 -6.61
CA LEU A 71 -15.15 -14.84 -5.45
C LEU A 71 -13.61 -14.75 -5.45
N GLU A 72 -12.96 -14.95 -6.59
CA GLU A 72 -11.52 -14.72 -6.78
C GLU A 72 -11.16 -13.28 -6.42
N ASP A 73 -11.89 -12.28 -6.93
CA ASP A 73 -11.66 -10.87 -6.61
C ASP A 73 -11.75 -10.60 -5.10
N ALA A 74 -12.75 -11.17 -4.43
CA ALA A 74 -12.93 -11.00 -2.99
C ALA A 74 -11.79 -11.63 -2.18
N PHE A 75 -11.31 -12.81 -2.58
CA PHE A 75 -10.17 -13.47 -1.95
C PHE A 75 -8.86 -12.74 -2.26
N ALA A 76 -8.64 -12.30 -3.50
CA ALA A 76 -7.46 -11.52 -3.89
C ALA A 76 -7.40 -10.19 -3.13
N PHE A 77 -8.54 -9.52 -2.95
CA PHE A 77 -8.62 -8.31 -2.14
C PHE A 77 -8.32 -8.58 -0.65
N ARG A 78 -8.87 -9.67 -0.09
CA ARG A 78 -8.60 -10.06 1.30
C ARG A 78 -7.14 -10.48 1.50
N GLU A 79 -6.56 -11.23 0.59
CA GLU A 79 -5.14 -11.62 0.59
C GLU A 79 -4.25 -10.40 0.49
N ARG A 80 -4.56 -9.44 -0.38
CA ARG A 80 -3.85 -8.15 -0.42
C ARG A 80 -3.97 -7.42 0.92
N GLN A 81 -5.14 -7.36 1.52
CA GLN A 81 -5.29 -6.75 2.85
C GLN A 81 -4.50 -7.50 3.94
N ILE A 82 -4.51 -8.83 3.92
CA ILE A 82 -3.76 -9.66 4.88
C ILE A 82 -2.27 -9.51 4.63
N ALA A 83 -1.81 -9.52 3.38
CA ALA A 83 -0.42 -9.30 3.00
C ALA A 83 0.03 -7.88 3.35
N SER A 84 -0.79 -6.85 3.15
CA SER A 84 -0.52 -5.50 3.66
C SER A 84 -0.39 -5.49 5.19
N ARG A 85 -1.30 -6.17 5.92
CA ARG A 85 -1.24 -6.27 7.38
C ARG A 85 -0.07 -7.12 7.91
N LEU A 86 0.34 -8.17 7.19
CA LEU A 86 1.37 -9.13 7.61
C LEU A 86 2.77 -8.75 7.10
N HIS A 87 2.87 -8.01 5.99
CA HIS A 87 4.15 -7.60 5.38
C HIS A 87 4.42 -6.08 5.40
N GLY A 88 3.49 -5.20 5.81
CA GLY A 88 3.64 -3.77 5.50
C GLY A 88 2.82 -2.78 6.34
N ASP A 89 3.06 -2.75 7.64
CA ASP A 89 2.92 -1.53 8.46
C ASP A 89 4.10 -1.42 9.43
N GLU A 90 4.47 -2.48 10.17
CA GLU A 90 5.56 -2.37 11.16
C GLU A 90 6.95 -2.16 10.56
N ALA A 91 7.33 -2.89 9.51
CA ALA A 91 8.65 -2.72 8.88
C ALA A 91 8.74 -1.38 8.12
N TRP A 92 7.68 -1.01 7.40
CA TRP A 92 7.57 0.26 6.70
C TRP A 92 7.49 1.46 7.66
N LEU A 93 6.71 1.36 8.74
CA LEU A 93 6.69 2.36 9.82
C LEU A 93 8.01 2.38 10.60
N ALA A 94 8.69 1.24 10.80
CA ALA A 94 9.99 1.21 11.46
C ALA A 94 11.08 1.86 10.60
N GLU A 95 11.06 1.62 9.29
CA GLU A 95 11.94 2.29 8.32
C GLU A 95 11.60 3.77 8.24
N ALA A 96 10.32 4.14 8.08
CA ALA A 96 9.86 5.53 8.09
C ALA A 96 10.20 6.25 9.42
N ARG A 97 10.09 5.58 10.57
CA ARG A 97 10.51 6.11 11.88
C ARG A 97 12.02 6.30 11.95
N THR A 98 12.80 5.36 11.41
CA THR A 98 14.26 5.47 11.34
C THR A 98 14.67 6.65 10.47
N THR A 99 14.08 6.76 9.27
CA THR A 99 14.26 7.89 8.35
C THR A 99 13.82 9.21 9.00
N ALA A 100 12.65 9.24 9.65
CA ALA A 100 12.16 10.40 10.38
C ALA A 100 13.13 10.85 11.49
N GLN A 101 13.70 9.90 12.24
CA GLN A 101 14.68 10.22 13.28
C GLN A 101 15.98 10.78 12.69
N VAL A 102 16.47 10.24 11.57
CA VAL A 102 17.65 10.76 10.87
C VAL A 102 17.41 12.17 10.35
N VAL A 103 16.26 12.40 9.71
CA VAL A 103 15.82 13.71 9.21
C VAL A 103 15.67 14.70 10.37
N ALA A 104 14.95 14.35 11.44
CA ALA A 104 14.77 15.20 12.60
C ALA A 104 16.11 15.58 13.26
N ASN A 105 17.04 14.63 13.39
CA ASN A 105 18.39 14.87 13.92
C ASN A 105 19.18 15.83 13.02
N ARG A 106 18.98 15.77 11.69
CA ARG A 106 19.61 16.68 10.74
C ARG A 106 19.05 18.10 10.87
N LEU A 107 17.73 18.24 10.87
CA LEU A 107 17.03 19.53 10.96
C LEU A 107 17.25 20.22 12.32
N ALA A 108 17.42 19.45 13.40
CA ALA A 108 17.66 19.98 14.74
C ALA A 108 19.08 20.54 14.98
N ARG A 109 19.98 20.46 13.98
CA ARG A 109 21.32 21.05 14.09
C ARG A 109 21.25 22.58 14.18
N PRO A 110 22.27 23.23 14.77
CA PRO A 110 22.35 24.69 14.80
C PRO A 110 22.23 25.30 13.41
N GLU A 111 21.62 26.48 13.33
CA GLU A 111 21.56 27.31 12.12
C GLU A 111 22.95 27.46 11.51
N GLY A 112 23.03 27.43 10.18
CA GLY A 112 24.26 27.52 9.44
C GLY A 112 25.08 26.23 9.40
N ALA A 113 24.74 25.20 10.19
CA ALA A 113 25.45 23.92 10.30
C ALA A 113 24.58 22.67 10.01
N ARG A 114 23.34 22.86 9.53
CA ARG A 114 22.43 21.75 9.20
C ARG A 114 22.94 20.93 8.02
N PHE A 115 23.35 21.62 6.97
CA PHE A 115 23.88 21.04 5.74
C PHE A 115 25.33 21.48 5.52
N GLU A 116 26.03 20.76 4.65
CA GLU A 116 27.36 21.12 4.20
C GLU A 116 27.27 22.30 3.23
N ARG A 117 28.23 23.20 3.34
CA ARG A 117 28.33 24.35 2.43
C ARG A 117 29.19 24.00 1.23
N VAL A 118 28.85 24.57 0.10
CA VAL A 118 29.72 24.56 -1.08
C VAL A 118 30.89 25.52 -0.86
N SER A 119 31.89 25.47 -1.74
CA SER A 119 32.98 26.45 -1.69
C SER A 119 32.44 27.87 -1.86
N TRP A 120 33.13 28.87 -1.32
CA TRP A 120 32.69 30.27 -1.40
C TRP A 120 32.53 30.81 -2.83
N LEU A 121 33.14 30.14 -3.81
CA LEU A 121 33.05 30.44 -5.24
C LEU A 121 31.84 29.80 -5.92
N ALA A 122 31.32 28.71 -5.35
CA ALA A 122 30.18 27.97 -5.89
C ALA A 122 28.86 28.54 -5.38
N LEU A 123 27.81 28.38 -6.17
CA LEU A 123 26.44 28.65 -5.77
C LEU A 123 25.84 27.40 -5.11
N GLY A 124 25.04 27.63 -4.09
CA GLY A 124 24.15 26.66 -3.48
C GLY A 124 22.90 27.37 -2.98
N TYR A 125 22.07 26.71 -2.19
CA TYR A 125 20.88 27.34 -1.63
C TYR A 125 21.19 28.33 -0.52
N ASP A 126 20.37 29.38 -0.44
CA ASP A 126 20.43 30.38 0.62
C ASP A 126 20.29 29.73 2.00
N VAL A 127 21.29 29.96 2.85
CA VAL A 127 21.42 29.34 4.17
C VAL A 127 20.26 29.78 5.07
N HIS A 128 19.86 31.05 5.01
CA HIS A 128 18.80 31.58 5.86
C HIS A 128 17.43 31.06 5.44
N GLU A 129 17.15 30.96 4.13
CA GLU A 129 15.89 30.41 3.65
C GLU A 129 15.75 28.91 3.97
N VAL A 130 16.81 28.13 3.77
CA VAL A 130 16.85 26.71 4.12
C VAL A 130 16.70 26.49 5.62
N ASP A 131 17.40 27.27 6.45
CA ASP A 131 17.28 27.16 7.90
C ASP A 131 15.88 27.56 8.39
N ALA A 132 15.30 28.64 7.87
CA ALA A 132 13.94 29.04 8.20
C ALA A 132 12.91 27.96 7.82
N PHE A 133 13.10 27.24 6.70
CA PHE A 133 12.24 26.13 6.34
C PHE A 133 12.45 24.89 7.22
N ALA A 134 13.70 24.55 7.51
CA ALA A 134 14.04 23.46 8.40
C ALA A 134 13.51 23.68 9.83
N ASP A 135 13.36 24.92 10.29
CA ASP A 135 12.67 25.24 11.54
C ASP A 135 11.18 24.90 11.49
N ARG A 136 10.50 25.22 10.37
CA ARG A 136 9.09 24.86 10.16
C ARG A 136 8.92 23.34 10.19
N LEU A 137 9.77 22.61 9.49
CA LEU A 137 9.77 21.14 9.50
C LEU A 137 10.08 20.56 10.88
N THR A 138 11.00 21.17 11.64
CA THR A 138 11.28 20.76 13.02
C THR A 138 10.06 20.90 13.92
N ARG A 139 9.28 21.99 13.77
CA ARG A 139 8.01 22.17 14.50
C ARG A 139 6.94 21.17 14.07
N TYR A 140 6.87 20.81 12.78
CA TYR A 140 6.02 19.72 12.31
C TYR A 140 6.35 18.40 13.04
N PHE A 141 7.62 18.01 13.08
CA PHE A 141 8.04 16.75 13.72
C PHE A 141 7.90 16.74 15.25
N ARG A 142 8.07 17.89 15.93
CA ARG A 142 7.99 17.97 17.40
C ARG A 142 6.58 18.22 17.93
N ASP A 143 5.89 19.19 17.32
CA ASP A 143 4.66 19.76 17.87
C ASP A 143 3.43 19.39 17.03
N GLY A 144 3.62 18.65 15.92
CA GLY A 144 2.54 18.32 14.99
C GLY A 144 2.02 19.53 14.21
N TRP A 145 2.83 20.58 14.09
CA TRP A 145 2.44 21.81 13.41
C TRP A 145 2.07 21.52 11.94
N PRO A 146 0.91 21.96 11.43
CA PRO A 146 0.46 21.56 10.11
C PRO A 146 1.39 22.10 9.02
N VAL A 147 2.00 21.18 8.27
CA VAL A 147 2.76 21.47 7.04
C VAL A 147 2.18 20.58 5.95
N ALA A 148 1.80 21.16 4.81
CA ALA A 148 1.28 20.37 3.70
C ALA A 148 2.45 19.72 2.95
N ILE A 149 2.25 18.50 2.45
CA ILE A 149 3.26 17.81 1.63
C ILE A 149 3.62 18.61 0.37
N ASP A 150 2.65 19.34 -0.18
CA ASP A 150 2.84 20.18 -1.36
C ASP A 150 3.73 21.40 -1.05
N ASP A 151 3.75 21.90 0.19
CA ASP A 151 4.66 22.97 0.62
C ASP A 151 6.12 22.49 0.61
N VAL A 152 6.36 21.20 0.91
CA VAL A 152 7.70 20.60 0.89
C VAL A 152 8.15 20.34 -0.54
N ARG A 153 7.27 19.83 -1.40
CA ARG A 153 7.59 19.57 -2.81
C ARG A 153 7.76 20.85 -3.64
N GLY A 154 7.05 21.91 -3.26
CA GLY A 154 7.02 23.18 -3.98
C GLY A 154 7.97 24.24 -3.43
N VAL A 155 8.72 23.95 -2.37
CA VAL A 155 9.67 24.93 -1.82
C VAL A 155 10.78 25.22 -2.82
N VAL A 156 11.11 26.51 -2.98
CA VAL A 156 12.20 26.97 -3.83
C VAL A 156 13.08 27.86 -2.97
N PHE A 157 14.38 27.61 -3.00
CA PHE A 157 15.38 28.44 -2.33
C PHE A 157 16.15 29.29 -3.34
N SER A 158 16.41 30.53 -2.96
CA SER A 158 17.25 31.46 -3.72
C SER A 158 18.71 30.99 -3.76
N PRO A 159 19.45 31.24 -4.85
CA PRO A 159 20.86 30.88 -4.93
C PRO A 159 21.74 31.86 -4.11
N GLN A 160 22.67 31.31 -3.33
CA GLN A 160 23.67 32.04 -2.53
C GLN A 160 25.08 31.49 -2.76
N ARG A 161 26.07 32.38 -2.89
CA ARG A 161 27.50 32.00 -2.93
C ARG A 161 27.95 31.44 -1.57
N GLY A 162 28.61 30.28 -1.60
CA GLY A 162 28.97 29.55 -0.37
C GLY A 162 27.76 29.08 0.43
N GLY A 163 26.60 28.94 -0.25
CA GLY A 163 25.36 28.43 0.32
C GLY A 163 25.42 26.95 0.66
N TYR A 164 24.27 26.39 1.04
CA TYR A 164 24.16 24.96 1.26
C TYR A 164 24.21 24.16 -0.03
N ARG A 165 24.79 22.95 0.04
CA ARG A 165 24.83 22.06 -1.11
C ARG A 165 23.42 21.57 -1.46
N GLU A 166 22.95 21.99 -2.63
CA GLU A 166 21.59 21.72 -3.14
C GLU A 166 21.23 20.23 -3.03
N ALA A 167 22.07 19.35 -3.60
CA ALA A 167 21.85 17.91 -3.56
C ALA A 167 21.66 17.31 -2.16
N GLN A 168 22.27 17.90 -1.12
CA GLN A 168 22.09 17.42 0.26
C GLN A 168 20.78 17.93 0.87
N VAL A 169 20.39 19.16 0.54
CA VAL A 169 19.10 19.74 0.97
C VAL A 169 17.97 18.99 0.31
N ASP A 170 18.02 18.81 -1.01
CA ASP A 170 16.99 18.11 -1.80
C ASP A 170 16.78 16.69 -1.30
N LEU A 171 17.87 15.94 -1.05
CA LEU A 171 17.79 14.57 -0.49
C LEU A 171 17.04 14.53 0.85
N VAL A 172 17.22 15.53 1.70
CA VAL A 172 16.52 15.60 2.99
C VAL A 172 15.05 15.99 2.79
N LEU A 173 14.74 16.87 1.85
CA LEU A 173 13.35 17.21 1.52
C LEU A 173 12.59 16.02 0.92
N ASP A 174 13.23 15.24 0.05
CA ASP A 174 12.66 13.99 -0.47
C ASP A 174 12.38 13.00 0.67
N ALA A 175 13.32 12.81 1.59
CA ALA A 175 13.13 11.97 2.76
C ALA A 175 11.99 12.47 3.68
N VAL A 176 11.79 13.79 3.79
CA VAL A 176 10.65 14.36 4.53
C VAL A 176 9.34 14.00 3.84
N VAL A 177 9.26 14.13 2.51
CA VAL A 177 8.08 13.76 1.71
C VAL A 177 7.73 12.28 1.92
N ASP A 178 8.73 11.40 1.87
CA ASP A 178 8.54 9.96 2.08
C ASP A 178 7.99 9.66 3.49
N VAL A 179 8.53 10.31 4.52
CA VAL A 179 8.04 10.17 5.89
C VAL A 179 6.59 10.69 6.03
N MET A 180 6.27 11.82 5.41
CA MET A 180 4.89 12.36 5.43
C MET A 180 3.90 11.45 4.72
N LEU A 181 4.29 10.78 3.64
CA LEU A 181 3.46 9.79 2.94
C LEU A 181 3.27 8.52 3.76
N ALA A 182 4.30 8.07 4.48
CA ALA A 182 4.24 6.85 5.28
C ALA A 182 3.33 6.94 6.51
N VAL A 183 3.02 8.15 6.98
CA VAL A 183 2.22 8.40 8.20
C VAL A 183 0.74 8.72 7.87
N ARG A 184 0.37 8.81 6.59
CA ARG A 184 -0.97 9.15 6.12
C ARG A 184 -1.82 7.91 5.80
#